data_AF-A0A2V7N7U8-F1
#
_entry.id   AF-A0A2V7N7U8-F1
#
_cell.length_a   1.000
_cell.length_b   1.000
_cell.length_c   1.000
_cell.angle_alpha   90.00
_cell.angle_beta   90.00
_cell.angle_gamma   90.00
#
_symmetry.space_group_name_H-M   'P 1'
#
loop_
_entity.id
_entity.type
_entity.pdbx_description
1 polymer ?
#
loop_
_entity_poly.entity_id
_entity_poly.type
_entity_poly.pdbx_seq_one_letter_code
_entity_poly.pdbx_strand_id
1 'polypeptide(L)'
;MAAEKTKPWLDGIVDTLVAARLLRDSTIPHRNRLAVILLDSAFETTCRAYLRNEARIQLDNAHRHRQNLIKTMRSNLPDIDGEVWKSIDYFYEEIRCDFYHESASKTLTDDALLDYEETVYFVIDRAFSVRTTDLVQAELVKIKARGVLEQPVQEIPIAWSSLTSKADRVLAAVSTIKPRNVQDVNAFFRKEGVALRLTGDEFTNVVARNRGSKNLFYFNKDLRRWEPSALGRYRLPKVVGDAAQ
;
A
#
# COMPACT_ATOMS: atom_id res chain seq x y z
N MET A 1 11.76 -17.97 -27.62
CA MET A 1 12.25 -18.61 -26.38
C MET A 1 11.10 -18.59 -25.39
N ALA A 2 10.65 -19.76 -24.91
CA ALA A 2 9.63 -19.81 -23.87
C ALA A 2 10.20 -19.08 -22.63
N ALA A 3 9.47 -18.12 -22.09
CA ALA A 3 9.84 -17.49 -20.83
C ALA A 3 9.95 -18.61 -19.79
N GLU A 4 11.16 -18.83 -19.28
CA GLU A 4 11.38 -19.77 -18.17
C GLU A 4 10.49 -19.29 -17.03
N LYS A 5 9.48 -20.10 -16.68
CA LYS A 5 8.53 -19.71 -15.64
C LYS A 5 9.31 -19.58 -14.34
N THR A 6 9.30 -18.37 -13.77
CA THR A 6 9.80 -18.12 -12.42
C THR A 6 9.19 -19.15 -11.47
N LYS A 7 10.01 -19.64 -10.53
CA LYS A 7 9.54 -20.58 -9.51
C LYS A 7 8.37 -19.94 -8.74
N PRO A 8 7.22 -20.61 -8.54
CA PRO A 8 6.03 -19.96 -7.97
C PRO A 8 6.24 -19.36 -6.57
N TRP A 9 7.20 -19.89 -5.81
CA TRP A 9 7.54 -19.38 -4.48
C TRP A 9 8.42 -18.12 -4.51
N LEU A 10 8.91 -17.69 -5.68
CA LEU A 10 9.64 -16.43 -5.85
C LEU A 10 8.69 -15.25 -6.08
N ASP A 11 7.50 -15.46 -6.63
CA ASP A 11 6.61 -14.38 -7.04
C ASP A 11 6.31 -13.41 -5.88
N GLY A 12 5.91 -13.94 -4.71
CA GLY A 12 5.64 -13.11 -3.53
C GLY A 12 6.88 -12.42 -2.95
N ILE A 13 8.06 -13.02 -3.12
CA ILE A 13 9.34 -12.40 -2.73
C ILE A 13 9.61 -11.23 -3.66
N VAL A 14 9.54 -11.44 -4.98
CA VAL A 14 9.76 -10.41 -5.99
C VAL A 14 8.77 -9.26 -5.84
N ASP A 15 7.49 -9.53 -5.63
CA ASP A 15 6.47 -8.49 -5.39
C ASP A 15 6.83 -7.61 -4.17
N THR A 16 7.34 -8.22 -3.11
CA THR A 16 7.76 -7.50 -1.90
C THR A 16 8.97 -6.60 -2.17
N LEU A 17 9.95 -7.09 -2.95
CA LEU A 17 11.12 -6.31 -3.36
C LEU A 17 10.75 -5.16 -4.29
N VAL A 18 9.85 -5.40 -5.24
CA VAL A 18 9.28 -4.37 -6.13
C VAL A 18 8.57 -3.30 -5.30
N ALA A 19 7.79 -3.67 -4.30
CA ALA A 19 7.13 -2.72 -3.40
C ALA A 19 8.16 -1.90 -2.59
N ALA A 20 9.22 -2.52 -2.09
CA ALA A 20 10.32 -1.83 -1.41
C ALA A 20 10.98 -0.79 -2.33
N ARG A 21 11.23 -1.16 -3.60
CA ARG A 21 11.79 -0.27 -4.62
C ARG A 21 10.88 0.91 -4.92
N LEU A 22 9.59 0.67 -5.14
CA LEU A 22 8.60 1.72 -5.39
C LEU A 22 8.48 2.69 -4.21
N LEU A 23 8.56 2.19 -2.97
CA LEU A 23 8.57 3.04 -1.78
C LEU A 23 9.82 3.90 -1.71
N ARG A 24 10.99 3.32 -1.94
CA ARG A 24 12.26 4.05 -1.95
C ARG A 24 12.26 5.18 -2.98
N ASP A 25 11.64 4.97 -4.14
CA ASP A 25 11.52 5.97 -5.20
C ASP A 25 10.34 6.95 -4.98
N SER A 26 9.58 6.82 -3.87
CA SER A 26 8.43 7.67 -3.55
C SER A 26 8.80 8.95 -2.80
N THR A 27 7.83 9.87 -2.67
CA THR A 27 7.99 11.12 -1.89
C THR A 27 7.60 10.96 -0.41
N ILE A 28 7.41 9.74 0.09
CA ILE A 28 7.01 9.51 1.48
C ILE A 28 8.19 9.89 2.41
N PRO A 29 7.98 10.74 3.44
CA PRO A 29 9.08 11.21 4.30
C PRO A 29 9.90 10.12 4.97
N HIS A 30 9.25 9.04 5.42
CA HIS A 30 9.90 7.90 6.09
C HIS A 30 10.02 6.67 5.18
N ARG A 31 10.15 6.88 3.86
CA ARG A 31 10.19 5.79 2.88
C ARG A 31 11.26 4.73 3.17
N ASN A 32 12.45 5.13 3.63
CA ASN A 32 13.56 4.19 3.87
C ASN A 32 13.29 3.23 5.02
N ARG A 33 12.65 3.74 6.08
CA ARG A 33 12.16 2.91 7.19
C ARG A 33 11.16 1.87 6.72
N LEU A 34 10.21 2.26 5.86
CA LEU A 34 9.23 1.33 5.29
C LEU A 34 9.90 0.32 4.34
N ALA A 35 10.88 0.76 3.56
CA ALA A 35 11.61 -0.11 2.64
C ALA A 35 12.39 -1.20 3.38
N VAL A 36 13.10 -0.87 4.48
CA VAL A 36 13.83 -1.89 5.28
C VAL A 36 12.90 -2.95 5.86
N ILE A 37 11.72 -2.55 6.30
CA ILE A 37 10.70 -3.49 6.79
C ILE A 37 10.34 -4.51 5.72
N LEU A 38 10.12 -4.05 4.49
CA LEU A 38 9.77 -4.91 3.38
C LEU A 38 10.96 -5.77 2.93
N LEU A 39 12.17 -5.21 2.89
CA LEU A 39 13.39 -5.96 2.57
C LEU A 39 13.63 -7.10 3.57
N ASP A 40 13.51 -6.85 4.87
CA ASP A 40 13.67 -7.92 5.86
C ASP A 40 12.53 -8.95 5.81
N SER A 41 11.30 -8.51 5.50
CA SER A 41 10.17 -9.42 5.27
C SER A 41 10.38 -10.30 4.03
N ALA A 42 10.93 -9.74 2.95
CA ALA A 42 11.29 -10.47 1.75
C ALA A 42 12.41 -11.47 2.03
N PHE A 43 13.42 -11.07 2.80
CA PHE A 43 14.50 -11.95 3.25
C PHE A 43 14.00 -13.10 4.13
N GLU A 44 13.13 -12.85 5.11
CA GLU A 44 12.58 -13.92 5.94
C GLU A 44 11.73 -14.90 5.11
N THR A 45 10.93 -14.37 4.17
CA THR A 45 10.15 -15.17 3.23
C THR A 45 11.05 -16.02 2.33
N THR A 46 12.16 -15.44 1.85
CA THR A 46 13.23 -16.13 1.10
C THR A 46 13.76 -17.31 1.88
N CYS A 47 14.16 -17.12 3.15
CA CYS A 47 14.66 -18.21 3.99
C CYS A 47 13.63 -19.34 4.10
N ARG A 48 12.36 -19.01 4.37
CA ARG A 48 11.29 -20.03 4.49
C ARG A 48 11.05 -20.75 3.18
N ALA A 49 10.99 -20.02 2.07
CA ALA A 49 10.75 -20.58 0.74
C ALA A 49 11.91 -21.47 0.28
N TYR A 50 13.16 -21.03 0.46
CA TYR A 50 14.35 -21.80 0.11
C TYR A 50 14.42 -23.09 0.94
N LEU A 51 14.34 -22.98 2.27
CA LEU A 51 14.46 -24.13 3.15
C LEU A 51 13.39 -25.18 2.84
N ARG A 52 12.15 -24.75 2.58
CA ARG A 52 11.05 -25.66 2.27
C ARG A 52 11.17 -26.29 0.87
N ASN A 53 11.47 -25.50 -0.16
CA ASN A 53 11.30 -25.91 -1.54
C ASN A 53 12.61 -26.39 -2.21
N GLU A 54 13.74 -25.76 -1.90
CA GLU A 54 15.04 -26.11 -2.48
C GLU A 54 15.79 -27.09 -1.56
N ALA A 55 15.95 -26.75 -0.28
CA ALA A 55 16.65 -27.58 0.68
C ALA A 55 15.79 -28.75 1.22
N ARG A 56 14.49 -28.75 0.94
CA ARG A 56 13.51 -29.79 1.35
C ARG A 56 13.49 -30.06 2.86
N ILE A 57 13.74 -29.03 3.66
CA ILE A 57 13.68 -29.06 5.12
C ILE A 57 12.25 -28.83 5.58
N GLN A 58 11.76 -29.71 6.45
CA GLN A 58 10.49 -29.50 7.13
C GLN A 58 10.66 -28.45 8.23
N LEU A 59 9.98 -27.32 8.07
CA LEU A 59 9.98 -26.25 9.06
C LEU A 59 9.01 -26.59 10.20
N ASP A 60 9.52 -26.62 11.42
CA ASP A 60 8.77 -26.86 12.65
C ASP A 60 8.50 -25.57 13.45
N ASN A 61 8.02 -25.71 14.69
CA ASN A 61 7.76 -24.57 15.57
C ASN A 61 9.03 -23.79 15.95
N ALA A 62 10.20 -24.42 15.99
CA ALA A 62 11.44 -23.71 16.30
C ALA A 62 11.80 -22.70 15.20
N HIS A 63 11.48 -23.03 13.94
CA HIS A 63 11.68 -22.15 12.77
C HIS A 63 10.69 -20.97 12.71
N ARG A 64 9.75 -20.85 13.66
CA ARG A 64 8.98 -19.61 13.83
C ARG A 64 9.86 -18.48 14.38
N HIS A 65 10.91 -18.82 15.14
CA HIS A 65 11.88 -17.86 15.63
C HIS A 65 12.93 -17.56 14.55
N ARG A 66 13.13 -16.27 14.25
CA ARG A 66 14.06 -15.79 13.24
C ARG A 66 15.47 -16.35 13.40
N GLN A 67 16.00 -16.37 14.63
CA GLN A 67 17.35 -16.86 14.92
C GLN A 67 17.55 -18.30 14.45
N ASN A 68 16.59 -19.19 14.73
CA ASN A 68 16.65 -20.57 14.28
C ASN A 68 16.50 -20.68 12.75
N LEU A 69 15.62 -19.87 12.16
CA LEU A 69 15.42 -19.84 10.72
C LEU A 69 16.70 -19.42 9.97
N ILE A 70 17.37 -18.34 10.40
CA ILE A 70 18.62 -17.87 9.78
C ILE A 70 19.74 -18.86 10.05
N LYS A 71 19.84 -19.41 11.26
CA LYS A 71 20.86 -20.42 11.57
C LYS A 71 20.74 -21.61 10.61
N THR A 72 19.53 -22.14 10.41
CA THR A 72 19.28 -23.22 9.45
C THR A 72 19.58 -22.78 8.02
N MET A 73 19.18 -21.57 7.62
CA MET A 73 19.49 -21.00 6.30
C MET A 73 20.99 -20.96 6.02
N ARG A 74 21.77 -20.39 6.95
CA ARG A 74 23.23 -20.26 6.88
C ARG A 74 23.92 -21.61 6.76
N SER A 75 23.46 -22.62 7.49
CA SER A 75 24.01 -23.97 7.38
C SER A 75 23.74 -24.63 6.01
N ASN A 76 22.75 -24.16 5.25
CA ASN A 76 22.40 -24.66 3.92
C ASN A 76 22.94 -23.78 2.77
N LEU A 77 23.65 -22.69 3.09
CA LEU A 77 24.32 -21.80 2.14
C LEU A 77 25.76 -21.53 2.63
N PRO A 78 26.62 -22.55 2.68
CA PRO A 78 27.97 -22.44 3.26
C PRO A 78 28.92 -21.58 2.42
N ASP A 79 28.55 -21.24 1.18
CA ASP A 79 29.34 -20.39 0.28
C ASP A 79 29.14 -18.89 0.53
N ILE A 80 28.17 -18.50 1.37
CA ILE A 80 27.93 -17.11 1.76
C ILE A 80 28.81 -16.75 2.97
N ASP A 81 29.60 -15.69 2.82
CA ASP A 81 30.50 -15.17 3.85
C ASP A 81 29.76 -14.81 5.15
N GLY A 82 30.42 -15.05 6.29
CA GLY A 82 29.97 -14.60 7.60
C GLY A 82 29.68 -13.09 7.68
N GLU A 83 30.42 -12.25 6.97
CA GLU A 83 30.18 -10.80 6.96
C GLU A 83 28.83 -10.42 6.33
N VAL A 84 28.37 -11.16 5.32
CA VAL A 84 27.03 -10.98 4.72
C VAL A 84 25.95 -11.27 5.76
N TRP A 85 26.11 -12.35 6.53
CA TRP A 85 25.17 -12.69 7.60
C TRP A 85 25.19 -11.65 8.73
N LYS A 86 26.36 -11.14 9.11
CA LYS A 86 26.47 -10.05 10.08
C LYS A 86 25.77 -8.78 9.62
N SER A 87 25.86 -8.43 8.32
CA SER A 87 25.13 -7.31 7.74
C SER A 87 23.61 -7.50 7.89
N ILE A 88 23.10 -8.70 7.57
CA ILE A 88 21.68 -9.04 7.72
C ILE A 88 21.21 -8.93 9.19
N ASP A 89 22.02 -9.43 10.12
CA ASP A 89 21.72 -9.37 11.55
C ASP A 89 21.73 -7.90 12.03
N TYR A 90 22.70 -7.09 11.62
CA TYR A 90 22.77 -5.66 11.91
C TYR A 90 21.51 -4.90 11.47
N PHE A 91 21.07 -5.06 10.23
CA PHE A 91 19.87 -4.38 9.74
C PHE A 91 18.59 -4.83 10.45
N TYR A 92 18.55 -6.05 10.98
CA TYR A 92 17.42 -6.52 11.78
C TYR A 92 17.48 -5.99 13.22
N GLU A 93 18.58 -6.26 13.93
CA GLU A 93 18.72 -6.03 15.37
C GLU A 93 18.88 -4.55 15.71
N GLU A 94 19.72 -3.83 14.96
CA GLU A 94 20.09 -2.44 15.30
C GLU A 94 19.27 -1.40 14.54
N ILE A 95 18.70 -1.78 13.39
CA ILE A 95 18.00 -0.82 12.51
C ILE A 95 16.49 -1.04 12.53
N ARG A 96 16.03 -2.23 12.12
CA ARG A 96 14.60 -2.53 12.03
C ARG A 96 13.94 -2.48 13.42
N CYS A 97 14.51 -3.16 14.42
CA CYS A 97 13.97 -3.16 15.78
C CYS A 97 13.92 -1.75 16.38
N ASP A 98 14.99 -0.97 16.25
CA ASP A 98 15.06 0.44 16.65
C ASP A 98 13.96 1.28 16.04
N PHE A 99 13.73 1.09 14.74
CA PHE A 99 12.66 1.77 14.05
C PHE A 99 11.34 1.43 14.71
N TYR A 100 10.96 0.15 14.78
CA TYR A 100 9.65 -0.24 15.31
C TYR A 100 9.41 0.12 16.78
N HIS A 101 10.43 0.00 17.62
CA HIS A 101 10.23 -0.07 19.06
C HIS A 101 10.75 1.15 19.82
N GLU A 102 11.72 1.88 19.27
CA GLU A 102 12.40 2.92 20.04
C GLU A 102 12.14 4.33 19.53
N SER A 103 12.23 4.56 18.22
CA SER A 103 12.14 5.92 17.69
C SER A 103 11.49 6.01 16.32
N ALA A 104 10.48 6.88 16.22
CA ALA A 104 9.84 7.25 14.96
C ALA A 104 10.67 8.24 14.13
N SER A 105 11.65 8.93 14.74
CA SER A 105 12.50 9.91 14.06
C SER A 105 13.79 9.31 13.49
N LYS A 106 14.21 8.13 13.95
CA LYS A 106 15.33 7.39 13.36
C LYS A 106 14.97 6.90 11.95
N THR A 107 15.90 7.10 11.02
CA THR A 107 15.85 6.56 9.66
C THR A 107 17.29 6.30 9.20
N LEU A 108 17.43 5.58 8.09
CA LEU A 108 18.70 5.31 7.42
C LEU A 108 18.85 6.15 6.14
N THR A 109 20.10 6.36 5.75
CA THR A 109 20.47 7.03 4.50
C THR A 109 20.06 6.17 3.30
N ASP A 110 19.92 6.82 2.14
CA ASP A 110 19.60 6.10 0.90
C ASP A 110 20.70 5.08 0.54
N ASP A 111 21.96 5.39 0.82
CA ASP A 111 23.11 4.49 0.57
C ASP A 111 23.04 3.25 1.47
N ALA A 112 22.79 3.41 2.78
CA ALA A 112 22.67 2.27 3.69
C ALA A 112 21.48 1.37 3.35
N LEU A 113 20.40 1.94 2.79
CA LEU A 113 19.28 1.15 2.27
C LEU A 113 19.71 0.33 1.06
N LEU A 114 20.46 0.94 0.15
CA LEU A 114 20.94 0.29 -1.06
C LEU A 114 21.87 -0.88 -0.73
N ASP A 115 22.80 -0.68 0.20
CA ASP A 115 23.69 -1.73 0.68
C ASP A 115 22.90 -2.92 1.26
N TYR A 116 21.80 -2.64 1.99
CA TYR A 116 20.93 -3.70 2.49
C TYR A 116 20.15 -4.40 1.39
N GLU A 117 19.59 -3.64 0.43
CA GLU A 117 18.88 -4.19 -0.74
C GLU A 117 19.80 -5.14 -1.52
N GLU A 118 21.03 -4.72 -1.80
CA GLU A 118 22.04 -5.53 -2.50
C GLU A 118 22.43 -6.77 -1.69
N THR A 119 22.57 -6.64 -0.37
CA THR A 119 22.82 -7.78 0.54
C THR A 119 21.67 -8.81 0.46
N VAL A 120 20.42 -8.36 0.49
CA VAL A 120 19.25 -9.24 0.38
C VAL A 120 19.19 -9.90 -1.00
N TYR A 121 19.40 -9.15 -2.08
CA TYR A 121 19.40 -9.69 -3.44
C TYR A 121 20.48 -10.75 -3.61
N PHE A 122 21.69 -10.49 -3.09
CA PHE A 122 22.78 -11.45 -3.12
C PHE A 122 22.39 -12.80 -2.48
N VAL A 123 21.74 -12.78 -1.31
CA VAL A 123 21.30 -14.04 -0.68
C VAL A 123 20.21 -14.74 -1.49
N ILE A 124 19.26 -14.00 -2.06
CA ILE A 124 18.19 -14.58 -2.90
C ILE A 124 18.79 -15.22 -4.16
N ASP A 125 19.71 -14.53 -4.82
CA ASP A 125 20.39 -15.00 -6.02
C ASP A 125 21.14 -16.30 -5.74
N ARG A 126 21.81 -16.39 -4.60
CA ARG A 126 22.50 -17.60 -4.14
C ARG A 126 21.53 -18.73 -3.79
N ALA A 127 20.47 -18.41 -3.05
CA ALA A 127 19.47 -19.39 -2.63
C ALA A 127 18.75 -20.05 -3.81
N PHE A 128 18.41 -19.27 -4.85
CA PHE A 128 17.55 -19.77 -5.93
C PHE A 128 18.24 -19.91 -7.27
N SER A 129 19.53 -19.53 -7.37
CA SER A 129 20.29 -19.48 -8.62
C SER A 129 19.61 -18.61 -9.69
N VAL A 130 19.19 -17.40 -9.28
CA VAL A 130 18.48 -16.42 -10.13
C VAL A 130 19.24 -15.08 -10.15
N ARG A 131 18.77 -14.16 -10.99
CA ARG A 131 19.17 -12.74 -10.95
C ARG A 131 17.99 -11.89 -10.50
N THR A 132 17.91 -11.62 -9.20
CA THR A 132 16.78 -10.94 -8.55
C THR A 132 16.57 -9.55 -9.14
N THR A 133 17.65 -8.83 -9.45
CA THR A 133 17.58 -7.52 -10.11
C THR A 133 16.79 -7.56 -11.42
N ASP A 134 16.96 -8.59 -12.25
CA ASP A 134 16.24 -8.71 -13.52
C ASP A 134 14.76 -8.97 -13.29
N LEU A 135 14.43 -9.82 -12.31
CA LEU A 135 13.05 -10.15 -11.95
C LEU A 135 12.31 -8.90 -11.44
N VAL A 136 12.93 -8.17 -10.53
CA VAL A 136 12.38 -6.92 -9.99
C VAL A 136 12.23 -5.88 -11.10
N GLN A 137 13.23 -5.72 -11.97
CA GLN A 137 13.17 -4.76 -13.07
C GLN A 137 12.07 -5.12 -14.08
N ALA A 138 11.90 -6.40 -14.41
CA ALA A 138 10.85 -6.86 -15.30
C ALA A 138 9.45 -6.53 -14.76
N GLU A 139 9.21 -6.73 -13.45
CA GLU A 139 7.94 -6.36 -12.82
C GLU A 139 7.73 -4.85 -12.75
N LEU A 140 8.77 -4.06 -12.45
CA LEU A 140 8.68 -2.60 -12.48
C LEU A 140 8.28 -2.06 -13.85
N VAL A 141 8.81 -2.65 -14.93
CA VAL A 141 8.42 -2.30 -16.31
C VAL A 141 6.94 -2.60 -16.55
N LYS A 142 6.44 -3.76 -16.09
CA LYS A 142 5.01 -4.11 -16.20
C LYS A 142 4.13 -3.13 -15.41
N ILE A 143 4.54 -2.75 -14.20
CA ILE A 143 3.81 -1.78 -13.37
C ILE A 143 3.78 -0.41 -14.05
N LYS A 144 4.92 0.07 -14.57
CA LYS A 144 4.97 1.36 -15.31
C LYS A 144 4.09 1.34 -16.56
N ALA A 145 4.11 0.25 -17.33
CA ALA A 145 3.25 0.08 -18.49
C ALA A 145 1.75 0.11 -18.12
N ARG A 146 1.38 -0.41 -16.94
CA ARG A 146 0.01 -0.30 -16.39
C ARG A 146 -0.30 1.10 -15.86
N GLY A 147 0.68 1.79 -15.27
CA GLY A 147 0.52 3.13 -14.69
C GLY A 147 0.46 4.28 -15.70
N VAL A 148 0.97 4.09 -16.92
CA VAL A 148 0.78 5.04 -18.06
C VAL A 148 -0.65 4.98 -18.60
N LEU A 149 -1.38 3.90 -18.30
CA LEU A 149 -2.83 3.85 -18.48
C LEU A 149 -3.49 4.46 -17.24
N GLU A 150 -3.37 5.78 -17.06
CA GLU A 150 -4.34 6.51 -16.25
C GLU A 150 -5.71 6.21 -16.86
N GLN A 151 -6.45 5.30 -16.23
CA GLN A 151 -7.84 5.13 -16.62
C GLN A 151 -8.51 6.48 -16.36
N PRO A 152 -9.15 7.09 -17.38
CA PRO A 152 -9.94 8.29 -17.14
C PRO A 152 -10.90 7.94 -16.00
N VAL A 153 -10.98 8.81 -15.00
CA VAL A 153 -11.96 8.69 -13.93
C VAL A 153 -13.33 8.59 -14.61
N GLN A 154 -13.81 7.36 -14.77
CA GLN A 154 -15.06 7.10 -15.42
C GLN A 154 -16.11 7.73 -14.51
N GLU A 155 -16.88 8.68 -15.02
CA GLU A 155 -18.01 9.25 -14.29
C GLU A 155 -18.97 8.10 -13.98
N ILE A 156 -18.89 7.55 -12.75
CA ILE A 156 -19.78 6.50 -12.32
C ILE A 156 -21.17 7.13 -12.22
N PRO A 157 -22.16 6.71 -13.03
CA PRO A 157 -23.51 7.24 -12.93
C PRO A 157 -24.05 6.97 -11.53
N ILE A 158 -24.52 8.01 -10.84
CA ILE A 158 -25.00 7.87 -9.46
C ILE A 158 -26.43 7.35 -9.52
N ALA A 159 -26.65 6.12 -9.08
CA ALA A 159 -27.99 5.55 -8.93
C ALA A 159 -28.69 6.17 -7.70
N TRP A 160 -29.25 7.37 -7.84
CA TRP A 160 -29.82 8.13 -6.72
C TRP A 160 -30.91 7.39 -5.92
N SER A 161 -31.59 6.43 -6.53
CA SER A 161 -32.59 5.57 -5.90
C SER A 161 -32.01 4.60 -4.87
N SER A 162 -30.76 4.16 -5.03
CA SER A 162 -30.10 3.24 -4.08
C SER A 162 -29.60 3.96 -2.82
N LEU A 163 -29.42 5.28 -2.91
CA LEU A 163 -28.95 6.10 -1.78
C LEU A 163 -30.10 6.33 -0.81
N THR A 164 -30.17 5.56 0.27
CA THR A 164 -31.27 5.65 1.25
C THR A 164 -31.07 6.77 2.28
N SER A 165 -29.82 7.10 2.63
CA SER A 165 -29.55 8.13 3.64
C SER A 165 -29.35 9.52 3.04
N LYS A 166 -29.85 10.55 3.75
CA LYS A 166 -29.60 11.96 3.38
C LYS A 166 -28.10 12.27 3.31
N ALA A 167 -27.30 11.69 4.21
CA ALA A 167 -25.86 11.93 4.26
C ALA A 167 -25.13 11.36 3.04
N ASP A 168 -25.54 10.20 2.56
CA ASP A 168 -24.95 9.55 1.38
C ASP A 168 -25.29 10.32 0.10
N ARG A 169 -26.53 10.81 -0.03
CA ARG A 169 -26.94 11.69 -1.15
C ARG A 169 -26.14 13.00 -1.15
N VAL A 170 -25.90 13.59 0.03
CA VAL A 170 -25.08 14.81 0.15
C VAL A 170 -23.61 14.50 -0.14
N LEU A 171 -23.09 13.35 0.28
CA LEU A 171 -21.71 12.93 -0.02
C LEU A 171 -21.49 12.79 -1.53
N ALA A 172 -22.41 12.11 -2.21
CA ALA A 172 -22.43 11.98 -3.66
C ALA A 172 -22.44 13.37 -4.34
N ALA A 173 -23.40 14.23 -3.99
CA ALA A 173 -23.51 15.57 -4.57
C ALA A 173 -22.27 16.44 -4.33
N VAL A 174 -21.76 16.50 -3.08
CA VAL A 174 -20.57 17.29 -2.73
C VAL A 174 -19.33 16.82 -3.48
N SER A 175 -19.21 15.50 -3.71
CA SER A 175 -18.07 14.92 -4.44
C SER A 175 -18.11 15.26 -5.93
N THR A 176 -19.31 15.40 -6.51
CA THR A 176 -19.50 15.76 -7.91
C THR A 176 -19.36 17.26 -8.15
N ILE A 177 -20.09 18.11 -7.41
CA ILE A 177 -20.24 19.54 -7.76
C ILE A 177 -19.40 20.50 -6.90
N LYS A 178 -18.84 20.03 -5.78
CA LYS A 178 -18.05 20.84 -4.83
C LYS A 178 -18.75 22.16 -4.46
N PRO A 179 -19.94 22.09 -3.82
CA PRO A 179 -20.86 23.22 -3.64
C PRO A 179 -20.33 24.26 -2.65
N ARG A 180 -20.71 25.51 -2.85
CA ARG A 180 -20.44 26.60 -1.89
C ARG A 180 -21.49 26.65 -0.79
N ASN A 181 -22.73 26.30 -1.12
CA ASN A 181 -23.88 26.41 -0.22
C ASN A 181 -24.93 25.33 -0.50
N VAL A 182 -26.01 25.34 0.28
CA VAL A 182 -27.11 24.38 0.15
C VAL A 182 -27.92 24.57 -1.15
N GLN A 183 -27.95 25.79 -1.70
CA GLN A 183 -28.66 26.10 -2.93
C GLN A 183 -28.03 25.36 -4.12
N ASP A 184 -26.69 25.29 -4.17
CA ASP A 184 -25.96 24.53 -5.20
C ASP A 184 -26.34 23.04 -5.17
N VAL A 185 -26.41 22.46 -3.96
CA VAL A 185 -26.80 21.05 -3.77
C VAL A 185 -28.25 20.81 -4.17
N ASN A 186 -29.17 21.68 -3.78
CA ASN A 186 -30.59 21.57 -4.15
C ASN A 186 -30.80 21.75 -5.66
N ALA A 187 -30.05 22.66 -6.29
CA ALA A 187 -30.09 22.84 -7.74
C ALA A 187 -29.60 21.58 -8.47
N PHE A 188 -28.54 20.96 -7.97
CA PHE A 188 -28.03 19.70 -8.49
C PHE A 188 -29.03 18.56 -8.31
N PHE A 189 -29.59 18.36 -7.11
CA PHE A 189 -30.64 17.35 -6.89
C PHE A 189 -31.84 17.55 -7.81
N ARG A 190 -32.26 18.79 -8.05
CA ARG A 190 -33.34 19.09 -8.99
C ARG A 190 -32.97 18.70 -10.43
N LYS A 191 -31.75 19.00 -10.86
CA LYS A 191 -31.24 18.63 -12.20
C LYS A 191 -31.20 17.11 -12.37
N GLU A 192 -30.82 16.40 -11.33
CA GLU A 192 -30.69 14.93 -11.29
C GLU A 192 -32.03 14.21 -10.99
N GLY A 193 -33.15 14.93 -10.88
CA GLY A 193 -34.47 14.35 -10.59
C GLY A 193 -34.64 13.79 -9.17
N VAL A 194 -33.75 14.16 -8.24
CA VAL A 194 -33.78 13.70 -6.85
C VAL A 194 -34.78 14.53 -6.05
N ALA A 195 -35.80 13.89 -5.48
CA ALA A 195 -36.85 14.53 -4.68
C ALA A 195 -36.40 15.01 -3.27
N LEU A 196 -35.10 15.26 -3.06
CA LEU A 196 -34.53 15.74 -1.80
C LEU A 196 -34.30 17.25 -1.89
N ARG A 197 -34.84 18.00 -0.92
CA ARG A 197 -34.56 19.43 -0.73
C ARG A 197 -34.11 19.65 0.71
N LEU A 198 -32.94 20.27 0.88
CA LEU A 198 -32.34 20.55 2.17
C LEU A 198 -32.55 22.01 2.56
N THR A 199 -32.84 22.26 3.84
CA THR A 199 -32.67 23.59 4.45
C THR A 199 -31.20 23.87 4.76
N GLY A 200 -30.85 25.13 5.03
CA GLY A 200 -29.49 25.51 5.43
C GLY A 200 -29.02 24.79 6.70
N ASP A 201 -29.92 24.60 7.66
CA ASP A 201 -29.62 23.86 8.90
C ASP A 201 -29.47 22.36 8.66
N GLU A 202 -30.32 21.75 7.83
CA GLU A 202 -30.18 20.33 7.48
C GLU A 202 -28.85 20.06 6.76
N PHE A 203 -28.47 20.92 5.82
CA PHE A 203 -27.19 20.80 5.13
C PHE A 203 -26.03 20.94 6.11
N THR A 204 -26.02 22.00 6.92
CA THR A 204 -24.98 22.24 7.95
C THR A 204 -24.92 21.09 8.95
N ASN A 205 -26.06 20.52 9.33
CA ASN A 205 -26.12 19.36 10.19
C ASN A 205 -25.40 18.17 9.54
N VAL A 206 -25.62 17.89 8.25
CA VAL A 206 -24.95 16.80 7.55
C VAL A 206 -23.45 17.05 7.39
N VAL A 207 -23.03 18.24 6.95
CA VAL A 207 -21.64 18.49 6.58
C VAL A 207 -20.74 18.91 7.74
N ALA A 208 -21.30 19.42 8.85
CA ALA A 208 -20.50 20.04 9.92
C ALA A 208 -20.83 19.58 11.34
N ARG A 209 -22.07 19.17 11.65
CA ARG A 209 -22.50 18.94 13.06
C ARG A 209 -22.78 17.48 13.41
N ASN A 210 -23.34 16.70 12.49
CA ASN A 210 -23.77 15.33 12.73
C ASN A 210 -22.54 14.43 12.93
N ARG A 211 -22.40 13.83 14.12
CA ARG A 211 -21.26 12.97 14.46
C ARG A 211 -21.05 11.82 13.48
N GLY A 212 -22.11 11.33 12.84
CA GLY A 212 -22.04 10.23 11.87
C GLY A 212 -21.57 10.61 10.47
N SER A 213 -21.71 11.88 10.06
CA SER A 213 -21.40 12.31 8.67
C SER A 213 -20.44 13.50 8.57
N LYS A 214 -20.26 14.30 9.63
CA LYS A 214 -19.40 15.49 9.59
C LYS A 214 -17.96 15.20 9.17
N ASN A 215 -17.44 14.02 9.52
CA ASN A 215 -16.06 13.63 9.19
C ASN A 215 -15.88 13.28 7.71
N LEU A 216 -16.97 13.20 6.93
CA LEU A 216 -16.95 12.92 5.49
C LEU A 216 -16.71 14.18 4.65
N PHE A 217 -16.75 15.35 5.28
CA PHE A 217 -16.69 16.64 4.59
C PHE A 217 -15.67 17.57 5.27
N TYR A 218 -15.18 18.53 4.51
CA TYR A 218 -14.55 19.73 5.06
C TYR A 218 -14.89 20.94 4.20
N PHE A 219 -14.85 22.12 4.80
CA PHE A 219 -14.97 23.37 4.07
C PHE A 219 -13.58 23.86 3.68
N ASN A 220 -13.28 23.86 2.39
CA ASN A 220 -12.06 24.44 1.84
C ASN A 220 -12.19 25.98 1.93
N LYS A 221 -11.44 26.59 2.85
CA LYS A 221 -11.52 28.04 3.13
C LYS A 221 -11.00 28.86 1.95
N ASP A 222 -9.97 28.39 1.27
CA ASP A 222 -9.33 29.09 0.15
C ASP A 222 -10.26 29.14 -1.07
N LEU A 223 -10.94 28.02 -1.34
CA LEU A 223 -11.86 27.89 -2.48
C LEU A 223 -13.32 28.20 -2.12
N ARG A 224 -13.60 28.47 -0.84
CA ARG A 224 -14.91 28.76 -0.25
C ARG A 224 -15.98 27.74 -0.66
N ARG A 225 -15.66 26.46 -0.59
CA ARG A 225 -16.56 25.37 -0.98
C ARG A 225 -16.41 24.12 -0.12
N TRP A 226 -17.45 23.31 -0.08
CA TRP A 226 -17.44 22.00 0.56
C TRP A 226 -16.79 20.96 -0.35
N GLU A 227 -15.94 20.14 0.24
CA GLU A 227 -15.27 19.03 -0.44
C GLU A 227 -15.37 17.76 0.42
N PRO A 228 -15.36 16.57 -0.20
CA PRO A 228 -15.28 15.34 0.54
C PRO A 228 -13.91 15.23 1.21
N SER A 229 -13.88 14.88 2.49
CA SER A 229 -12.65 14.54 3.21
C SER A 229 -12.01 13.27 2.64
N ALA A 230 -10.83 12.91 3.10
CA ALA A 230 -10.22 11.62 2.75
C ALA A 230 -11.15 10.43 3.07
N LEU A 231 -11.84 10.49 4.23
CA LEU A 231 -12.83 9.48 4.62
C LEU A 231 -14.09 9.52 3.74
N GLY A 232 -14.54 10.72 3.35
CA GLY A 232 -15.63 10.89 2.39
C GLY A 232 -15.31 10.26 1.04
N ARG A 233 -14.12 10.52 0.50
CA ARG A 233 -13.63 9.92 -0.76
C ARG A 233 -13.50 8.40 -0.67
N TYR A 234 -13.03 7.88 0.47
CA TYR A 234 -12.95 6.43 0.71
C TYR A 234 -14.33 5.76 0.77
N ARG A 235 -15.33 6.45 1.34
CA ARG A 235 -16.70 5.92 1.49
C ARG A 235 -17.51 6.01 0.20
N LEU A 236 -17.21 6.99 -0.66
CA LEU A 236 -17.98 7.28 -1.88
C LEU A 236 -18.15 6.05 -2.80
N PRO A 237 -17.12 5.23 -3.10
CA PRO A 237 -17.29 4.03 -3.92
C PRO A 237 -18.22 2.98 -3.32
N LYS A 238 -18.27 2.86 -1.98
CA LYS A 238 -19.19 1.93 -1.31
C LYS A 238 -20.63 2.41 -1.37
N VAL A 239 -20.80 3.73 -1.33
CA VAL A 239 -22.11 4.39 -1.39
C VAL A 239 -22.68 4.36 -2.81
N VAL A 240 -21.84 4.58 -3.82
CA VAL A 240 -22.26 4.67 -5.23
C VAL A 240 -22.16 3.31 -5.95
N GLY A 241 -21.27 2.42 -5.51
CA GLY A 241 -20.97 1.13 -6.14
C GLY A 241 -21.81 -0.06 -5.67
N ASP A 242 -22.46 0.00 -4.49
CA ASP A 242 -23.39 -1.06 -4.02
C ASP A 242 -24.75 -1.03 -4.74
N ALA A 243 -24.92 -0.19 -5.77
CA ALA A 243 -26.15 -0.07 -6.56
C ALA A 243 -26.19 -0.97 -7.81
N ALA A 244 -25.15 -1.77 -8.04
CA ALA A 244 -24.97 -2.58 -9.25
C ALA A 244 -24.86 -4.10 -8.97
N GLN A 245 -25.49 -4.58 -7.91
CA GLN A 245 -25.77 -6.02 -7.70
C GLN A 245 -27.26 -6.27 -7.58
#